data_AF-A0A820DZK6-F1
#
_entry.id   AF-A0A820DZK6-F1
#
_cell.length_a   1.000
_cell.length_b   1.000
_cell.length_c   1.000
_cell.angle_alpha   90.00
_cell.angle_beta   90.00
_cell.angle_gamma   90.00
#
_symmetry.space_group_name_H-M   'P 1'
#
loop_
_entity.id
_entity.type
_entity.pdbx_description
1 polymer ?
#
loop_
_entity_poly.entity_id
_entity_poly.type
_entity_poly.pdbx_seq_one_letter_code
_entity_poly.pdbx_strand_id
1 'polypeptide(L)'
;MSDASRLRIHEILHRKGDQITEAEYVFDEILTNGKTRQHRVHVKREDFERLAATIKKPWLPFESFTKVTRPLLMGHQAAEDIPEAFRLLDMDNSESIDIGELASFMPAIIPNSNSYMLLRYFQPADTNNDYKLNLDEFTAFIKKEVIRDLALGRN
;
A
#
# COMPACT_ATOMS: atom_id res chain seq x y z
N MET A 1 -5.32 2.94 -30.32
CA MET A 1 -6.19 3.71 -29.41
C MET A 1 -6.79 2.68 -28.46
N SER A 2 -6.22 2.56 -27.26
CA SER A 2 -6.62 1.51 -26.32
C SER A 2 -7.98 1.84 -25.74
N ASP A 3 -8.87 0.86 -25.82
CA ASP A 3 -10.18 0.85 -25.20
C ASP A 3 -9.96 0.73 -23.68
N ALA A 4 -9.65 1.85 -23.04
CA ALA A 4 -9.13 1.88 -21.67
C ALA A 4 -10.29 1.70 -20.68
N SER A 5 -10.31 0.53 -20.02
CA SER A 5 -11.15 0.30 -18.85
C SER A 5 -11.00 1.45 -17.85
N ARG A 6 -12.12 1.99 -17.36
CA ARG A 6 -12.09 3.05 -16.33
C ARG A 6 -12.08 2.41 -14.96
N LEU A 7 -11.05 2.67 -14.16
CA LEU A 7 -10.95 2.22 -12.77
C LEU A 7 -11.57 3.27 -11.84
N ARG A 8 -12.46 2.84 -10.93
CA ARG A 8 -12.92 3.63 -9.78
C ARG A 8 -12.40 2.97 -8.51
N ILE A 9 -11.94 3.77 -7.56
CA ILE A 9 -11.34 3.29 -6.33
C ILE A 9 -12.02 3.99 -5.16
N HIS A 10 -12.39 3.26 -4.12
CA HIS A 10 -12.96 3.81 -2.89
C HIS A 10 -12.46 3.08 -1.65
N GLU A 11 -12.33 3.85 -0.56
CA GLU A 11 -11.96 3.37 0.77
C GLU A 11 -13.21 3.33 1.64
N ILE A 12 -13.38 2.24 2.38
CA ILE A 12 -14.43 2.08 3.37
C ILE A 12 -13.77 1.70 4.69
N LEU A 13 -13.89 2.57 5.69
CA LEU A 13 -13.37 2.35 7.04
C LEU A 13 -14.51 2.04 8.00
N HIS A 14 -14.54 0.81 8.50
CA HIS A 14 -15.49 0.41 9.54
C HIS A 14 -14.95 0.83 10.90
N ARG A 15 -15.80 1.42 11.74
CA ARG A 15 -15.42 1.93 13.06
C ARG A 15 -16.33 1.40 14.14
N LYS A 16 -15.76 1.19 15.33
CA LYS A 16 -16.49 0.93 16.58
C LYS A 16 -16.04 1.97 17.61
N GLY A 17 -16.87 2.98 17.84
CA GLY A 17 -16.44 4.19 18.53
C GLY A 17 -15.37 4.92 17.70
N ASP A 18 -14.27 5.31 18.33
CA ASP A 18 -13.18 6.04 17.67
C ASP A 18 -12.22 5.13 16.89
N GLN A 19 -12.27 3.83 17.14
CA GLN A 19 -11.32 2.87 16.59
C GLN A 19 -11.77 2.33 15.23
N ILE A 20 -10.87 2.33 14.25
CA ILE A 20 -11.09 1.65 12.95
C ILE A 20 -10.95 0.15 13.16
N THR A 21 -11.98 -0.64 12.87
CA THR A 21 -11.95 -2.10 13.04
C THR A 21 -11.60 -2.82 11.74
N GLU A 22 -11.97 -2.25 10.58
CA GLU A 22 -11.72 -2.85 9.27
C GLU A 22 -11.48 -1.75 8.23
N ALA A 23 -10.62 -2.03 7.26
CA ALA A 23 -10.39 -1.18 6.10
C ALA A 23 -10.63 -2.00 4.82
N GLU A 24 -11.52 -1.52 3.96
CA GLU A 24 -11.75 -2.08 2.63
C GLU A 24 -11.33 -1.07 1.56
N TYR A 25 -10.54 -1.56 0.60
CA TYR A 25 -10.21 -0.83 -0.63
C TYR A 25 -10.88 -1.55 -1.78
N VAL A 26 -11.82 -0.88 -2.42
CA VAL A 26 -12.64 -1.45 -3.47
C VAL A 26 -12.26 -0.83 -4.81
N PHE A 27 -12.08 -1.70 -5.80
CA PHE A 27 -11.64 -1.36 -7.14
C PHE A 27 -12.70 -1.82 -8.13
N ASP A 28 -13.42 -0.87 -8.70
CA ASP A 28 -14.44 -1.13 -9.71
C ASP A 28 -13.84 -0.86 -11.09
N GLU A 29 -13.48 -1.93 -11.80
CA GLU A 29 -12.98 -1.87 -13.16
C GLU A 29 -14.16 -1.96 -14.14
N ILE A 30 -14.44 -0.85 -14.84
CA ILE A 30 -15.46 -0.81 -15.89
C ILE A 30 -14.84 -1.36 -17.17
N LEU A 31 -15.27 -2.55 -17.57
CA LEU A 31 -14.85 -3.21 -18.79
C LEU A 31 -15.49 -2.55 -20.02
N THR A 32 -14.86 -2.73 -21.18
CA THR A 32 -15.31 -2.17 -22.47
C THR A 32 -16.72 -2.63 -22.87
N ASN A 33 -17.15 -3.80 -22.40
CA ASN A 33 -18.51 -4.33 -22.60
C ASN A 33 -19.56 -3.76 -21.62
N GLY A 34 -19.20 -2.76 -20.80
CA GLY A 34 -20.07 -2.14 -19.81
C GLY A 34 -20.26 -2.93 -18.51
N LYS A 35 -19.71 -4.16 -18.40
CA LYS A 35 -19.70 -4.91 -17.14
C LYS A 35 -18.68 -4.30 -16.19
N THR A 36 -18.97 -4.36 -14.89
CA THR A 36 -18.02 -3.97 -13.84
C THR A 36 -17.41 -5.22 -13.22
N ARG A 37 -16.08 -5.26 -13.15
CA ARG A 37 -15.33 -6.26 -12.37
C ARG A 37 -14.88 -5.58 -11.08
N GLN A 38 -15.37 -6.07 -9.96
CA GLN A 38 -14.99 -5.56 -8.64
C GLN A 38 -13.87 -6.42 -8.04
N HIS A 39 -12.85 -5.75 -7.53
CA HIS A 39 -11.83 -6.34 -6.66
C HIS A 39 -11.84 -5.64 -5.31
N ARG A 40 -11.48 -6.36 -4.24
CA ARG A 40 -11.42 -5.81 -2.89
C ARG A 40 -10.17 -6.26 -2.18
N VAL A 41 -9.52 -5.33 -1.51
CA VAL A 41 -8.55 -5.61 -0.46
C VAL A 41 -9.24 -5.32 0.86
N HIS A 42 -9.41 -6.34 1.69
CA HIS A 42 -10.05 -6.21 3.01
C HIS A 42 -9.05 -6.57 4.09
N VAL A 43 -8.81 -5.61 4.99
CA VAL A 43 -7.91 -5.79 6.12
C VAL A 43 -8.68 -5.56 7.41
N LYS A 44 -8.79 -6.60 8.22
CA LYS A 44 -9.33 -6.47 9.58
C LYS A 44 -8.21 -6.11 10.54
N ARG A 45 -8.49 -5.22 11.48
CA ARG A 45 -7.56 -4.87 12.57
C ARG A 45 -7.05 -6.11 13.27
N GLU A 46 -7.95 -7.04 13.59
CA GLU A 46 -7.60 -8.24 14.35
C GLU A 46 -6.59 -9.13 13.60
N ASP A 47 -6.76 -9.30 12.29
CA ASP A 47 -5.82 -10.04 11.43
C ASP A 47 -4.48 -9.32 11.31
N PHE A 48 -4.52 -8.00 11.15
CA PHE A 48 -3.34 -7.16 11.12
C PHE A 48 -2.55 -7.20 12.44
N GLU A 49 -3.22 -7.10 13.59
CA GLU A 49 -2.60 -7.16 14.91
C GLU A 49 -2.05 -8.56 15.21
N ARG A 50 -2.73 -9.62 14.75
CA ARG A 50 -2.20 -10.99 14.76
C ARG A 50 -0.90 -11.09 13.98
N LEU A 51 -0.86 -10.57 12.75
CA LEU A 51 0.34 -10.56 11.92
C LEU A 51 1.46 -9.78 12.60
N ALA A 52 1.17 -8.58 13.11
CA ALA A 52 2.12 -7.71 13.81
C ALA A 52 2.76 -8.40 15.02
N ALA A 53 1.99 -9.18 15.78
CA ALA A 53 2.48 -9.91 16.95
C ALA A 53 3.52 -11.00 16.61
N THR A 54 3.60 -11.43 15.35
CA THR A 54 4.59 -12.43 14.89
C THR A 54 5.96 -11.82 14.56
N ILE A 55 6.07 -10.49 14.50
CA ILE A 55 7.25 -9.76 14.02
C ILE A 55 7.90 -9.01 15.20
N LYS A 56 9.24 -9.04 15.30
CA LYS A 56 9.98 -8.24 16.30
C LYS A 56 10.09 -6.78 15.82
N LYS A 57 9.51 -5.84 16.59
CA LYS A 57 9.58 -4.35 16.63
C LYS A 57 10.29 -3.57 15.49
N PRO A 58 9.91 -2.29 15.22
CA PRO A 58 8.63 -1.59 15.48
C PRO A 58 7.60 -1.86 14.38
N TRP A 59 6.33 -1.54 14.65
CA TRP A 59 5.21 -1.79 13.75
C TRP A 59 4.23 -0.62 13.78
N LEU A 60 3.55 -0.37 12.68
CA LEU A 60 2.58 0.71 12.57
C LEU A 60 1.27 0.36 13.29
N PRO A 61 0.73 1.26 14.13
CA PRO A 61 -0.67 1.14 14.56
C PRO A 61 -1.59 1.02 13.35
N PHE A 62 -2.70 0.30 13.49
CA PHE A 62 -3.61 0.04 12.37
C PHE A 62 -4.10 1.34 11.69
N GLU A 63 -4.31 2.39 12.48
CA GLU A 63 -4.64 3.73 12.01
C GLU A 63 -3.56 4.28 11.06
N SER A 64 -2.30 4.21 11.46
CA SER A 64 -1.16 4.64 10.63
C SER A 64 -1.03 3.77 9.38
N PHE A 65 -1.24 2.46 9.53
CA PHE A 65 -1.27 1.55 8.38
C PHE A 65 -2.30 1.99 7.34
N THR A 66 -3.54 2.35 7.73
CA THR A 66 -4.55 2.80 6.73
C THR A 66 -4.10 4.03 5.94
N LYS A 67 -3.38 4.96 6.58
CA LYS A 67 -2.83 6.15 5.93
C LYS A 67 -1.70 5.82 4.96
N VAL A 68 -0.90 4.80 5.27
CA VAL A 68 0.17 4.31 4.41
C VAL A 68 -0.39 3.53 3.22
N THR A 69 -1.38 2.68 3.44
CA THR A 69 -1.97 1.84 2.38
C THR A 69 -2.78 2.63 1.38
N ARG A 70 -3.37 3.76 1.78
CA ARG A 70 -4.13 4.63 0.89
C ARG A 70 -3.32 5.05 -0.35
N PRO A 71 -2.17 5.73 -0.26
CA PRO A 71 -1.39 6.07 -1.44
C PRO A 71 -0.84 4.84 -2.18
N LEU A 72 -0.50 3.75 -1.47
CA LEU A 72 0.01 2.52 -2.11
C LEU A 72 -1.02 1.83 -3.01
N LEU A 73 -2.30 1.85 -2.62
CA LEU A 73 -3.39 1.15 -3.29
C LEU A 73 -4.25 2.07 -4.15
N MET A 74 -4.51 3.29 -3.69
CA MET A 74 -5.42 4.23 -4.33
C MET A 74 -4.68 5.31 -5.13
N GLY A 75 -3.35 5.36 -5.04
CA GLY A 75 -2.56 6.45 -5.59
C GLY A 75 -2.70 7.73 -4.77
N HIS A 76 -2.15 8.82 -5.29
CA HIS A 76 -2.14 10.13 -4.62
C HIS A 76 -3.52 10.80 -4.72
N GLN A 77 -4.32 10.78 -3.64
CA GLN A 77 -5.64 11.41 -3.60
C GLN A 77 -5.56 12.86 -3.09
N ALA A 78 -4.63 13.15 -2.18
CA ALA A 78 -4.35 14.48 -1.64
C ALA A 78 -2.85 14.75 -1.54
N ALA A 79 -2.45 16.03 -1.63
CA ALA A 79 -1.07 16.50 -1.59
C ALA A 79 -0.22 15.92 -0.44
N GLU A 80 -0.84 15.70 0.72
CA GLU A 80 -0.17 15.21 1.93
C GLU A 80 -0.16 13.67 2.09
N ASP A 81 -0.88 12.91 1.26
CA ASP A 81 -0.98 11.45 1.44
C ASP A 81 0.37 10.75 1.32
N ILE A 82 1.16 11.12 0.31
CA ILE A 82 2.48 10.52 0.08
C ILE A 82 3.49 10.96 1.15
N PRO A 83 3.65 12.26 1.46
CA PRO A 83 4.52 12.69 2.55
C PRO A 83 4.14 12.12 3.90
N GLU A 84 2.84 11.99 4.22
CA GLU A 84 2.40 11.38 5.48
C GLU A 84 2.73 9.89 5.52
N ALA A 85 2.42 9.14 4.46
CA ALA A 85 2.77 7.73 4.37
C ALA A 85 4.28 7.52 4.47
N PHE A 86 5.08 8.37 3.84
CA PHE A 86 6.54 8.32 3.90
C PHE A 86 7.04 8.46 5.34
N ARG A 87 6.59 9.48 6.07
CA ARG A 87 6.98 9.71 7.48
C ARG A 87 6.52 8.59 8.41
N LEU A 88 5.39 7.95 8.10
CA LEU A 88 4.92 6.81 8.88
C LEU A 88 5.77 5.57 8.62
N LEU A 89 6.26 5.38 7.39
CA LEU A 89 7.11 4.25 7.00
C LEU A 89 8.53 4.34 7.51
N ASP A 90 9.09 5.54 7.52
CA ASP A 90 10.42 5.85 8.06
C ASP A 90 10.40 5.77 9.59
N MET A 91 10.49 4.55 10.12
CA MET A 91 10.32 4.26 11.53
C MET A 91 11.57 4.60 12.35
N ASP A 92 12.74 4.57 11.70
CA ASP A 92 14.00 4.97 12.32
C ASP A 92 14.33 6.45 12.14
N ASN A 93 13.50 7.20 11.40
CA ASN A 93 13.70 8.62 11.03
C ASN A 93 15.02 8.84 10.28
N SER A 94 15.38 7.92 9.39
CA SER A 94 16.56 8.03 8.54
C SER A 94 16.35 8.91 7.30
N GLU A 95 15.17 9.53 7.17
CA GLU A 95 14.73 10.31 5.99
C GLU A 95 14.70 9.46 4.70
N SER A 96 14.52 8.15 4.88
CA SER A 96 14.54 7.17 3.81
C SER A 96 13.76 5.92 4.22
N ILE A 97 13.13 5.24 3.28
CA ILE A 97 12.42 3.98 3.55
C ILE A 97 13.26 2.81 3.09
N ASP A 98 13.65 1.92 3.99
CA ASP A 98 14.30 0.68 3.61
C ASP A 98 13.30 -0.45 3.25
N ILE A 99 13.82 -1.53 2.65
CA ILE A 99 12.99 -2.67 2.25
C ILE A 99 12.30 -3.36 3.42
N GLY A 100 12.91 -3.37 4.61
CA GLY A 100 12.35 -3.95 5.83
C GLY A 100 11.17 -3.15 6.36
N GLU A 101 11.30 -1.83 6.37
CA GLU A 101 10.23 -0.89 6.73
C GLU A 101 9.02 -1.05 5.81
N LEU A 102 9.24 -1.06 4.49
CA LEU A 102 8.19 -1.29 3.51
C LEU A 102 7.60 -2.71 3.62
N ALA A 103 8.44 -3.74 3.75
CA ALA A 103 8.00 -5.14 3.75
C ALA A 103 7.23 -5.53 5.01
N SER A 104 7.43 -4.82 6.12
CA SER A 104 6.86 -5.17 7.43
C SER A 104 5.35 -5.43 7.31
N PHE A 105 4.59 -4.49 6.77
CA PHE A 105 3.11 -4.56 6.69
C PHE A 105 2.55 -5.06 5.35
N MET A 106 3.40 -5.35 4.35
CA MET A 106 2.95 -5.86 3.04
C MET A 106 2.08 -7.12 3.12
N PRO A 107 2.35 -8.10 3.99
CA PRO A 107 1.52 -9.31 4.05
C PRO A 107 0.07 -9.06 4.44
N ALA A 108 -0.24 -7.90 5.06
CA ALA A 108 -1.61 -7.51 5.36
C ALA A 108 -2.41 -7.08 4.11
N ILE A 109 -1.71 -6.66 3.04
CA ILE A 109 -2.31 -6.19 1.79
C ILE A 109 -2.21 -7.26 0.71
N ILE A 110 -1.02 -7.87 0.61
CA ILE A 110 -0.66 -8.88 -0.39
C ILE A 110 -0.31 -10.16 0.36
N PRO A 111 -1.28 -11.05 0.60
CA PRO A 111 -1.02 -12.31 1.30
C PRO A 111 0.13 -13.08 0.64
N ASN A 112 1.01 -13.66 1.46
CA ASN A 112 2.22 -14.39 1.04
C ASN A 112 3.30 -13.53 0.36
N SER A 113 3.22 -12.19 0.42
CA SER A 113 4.33 -11.33 0.00
C SER A 113 5.57 -11.58 0.86
N ASN A 114 6.76 -11.48 0.25
CA ASN A 114 8.04 -11.53 0.96
C ASN A 114 8.98 -10.45 0.42
N SER A 115 10.07 -10.20 1.13
CA SER A 115 11.07 -9.18 0.77
C SER A 115 11.67 -9.39 -0.61
N TYR A 116 11.90 -10.63 -1.05
CA TYR A 116 12.43 -10.92 -2.40
C TYR A 116 11.47 -10.50 -3.53
N MET A 117 10.16 -10.69 -3.32
CA MET A 117 9.16 -10.24 -4.28
C MET A 117 9.14 -8.72 -4.36
N LEU A 118 9.15 -8.04 -3.22
CA LEU A 118 9.15 -6.57 -3.16
C LEU A 118 10.44 -5.96 -3.72
N LEU A 119 11.59 -6.62 -3.51
CA LEU A 119 12.88 -6.14 -4.00
C LEU A 119 12.89 -5.94 -5.53
N ARG A 120 12.17 -6.78 -6.29
CA ARG A 120 12.06 -6.66 -7.75
C ARG A 120 11.40 -5.35 -8.20
N TYR A 121 10.57 -4.78 -7.36
CA TYR A 121 9.85 -3.53 -7.62
C TYR A 121 10.51 -2.33 -6.94
N PHE A 122 11.20 -2.58 -5.83
CA PHE A 122 11.99 -1.61 -5.09
C PHE A 122 13.22 -1.18 -5.88
N GLN A 123 14.01 -2.11 -6.41
CA GLN A 123 15.27 -1.82 -7.11
C GLN A 123 15.13 -0.85 -8.29
N PRO A 124 14.10 -0.95 -9.17
CA PRO A 124 13.91 0.02 -10.24
C PRO A 124 13.39 1.40 -9.79
N ALA A 125 13.04 1.56 -8.50
CA ALA A 125 12.62 2.83 -7.92
C ALA A 125 13.76 3.52 -7.14
N ASP A 126 14.68 2.74 -6.58
CA ASP A 126 15.94 3.20 -6.01
C ASP A 126 16.89 3.63 -7.14
N THR A 127 16.93 4.94 -7.40
CA THR A 127 17.69 5.51 -8.53
C THR A 127 19.13 5.85 -8.17
N ASN A 128 19.38 6.13 -6.90
CA ASN A 128 20.71 6.44 -6.39
C ASN A 128 21.49 5.17 -5.94
N ASN A 129 20.83 4.01 -5.89
CA ASN A 129 21.35 2.69 -5.50
C ASN A 129 21.86 2.63 -4.05
N ASP A 130 21.20 3.34 -3.13
CA ASP A 130 21.52 3.30 -1.70
C ASP A 130 20.73 2.23 -0.92
N TYR A 131 19.93 1.42 -1.62
CA TYR A 131 19.03 0.39 -1.09
C TYR A 131 17.91 0.92 -0.20
N LYS A 132 17.64 2.22 -0.28
CA LYS A 132 16.56 2.93 0.41
C LYS A 132 15.76 3.72 -0.63
N LEU A 133 14.61 4.24 -0.23
CA LEU A 133 13.83 5.17 -1.04
C LEU A 133 13.75 6.50 -0.30
N ASN A 134 14.30 7.55 -0.89
CA ASN A 134 13.99 8.90 -0.44
C ASN A 134 12.56 9.31 -0.86
N LEU A 135 12.10 10.48 -0.43
CA LEU A 135 10.73 10.94 -0.71
C LEU A 135 10.40 11.02 -2.21
N ASP A 136 11.35 11.46 -3.04
CA ASP A 136 11.15 11.59 -4.48
C ASP A 136 11.03 10.21 -5.15
N GLU A 137 11.89 9.27 -4.77
CA GLU A 137 11.85 7.88 -5.23
C GLU A 137 10.60 7.16 -4.78
N PHE A 138 10.21 7.32 -3.51
CA PHE A 138 8.95 6.80 -2.99
C PHE A 138 7.75 7.40 -3.75
N THR A 139 7.75 8.71 -4.01
CA THR A 139 6.70 9.36 -4.81
C THR A 139 6.61 8.78 -6.22
N ALA A 140 7.74 8.56 -6.87
CA ALA A 140 7.79 7.93 -8.19
C ALA A 140 7.32 6.47 -8.15
N PHE A 141 7.67 5.73 -7.09
CA PHE A 141 7.22 4.36 -6.84
C PHE A 141 5.70 4.28 -6.70
N ILE A 142 5.07 5.17 -5.92
CA ILE A 142 3.62 5.25 -5.76
C ILE A 142 2.92 5.54 -7.10
N LYS A 143 3.47 6.47 -7.90
CA LYS A 143 2.90 6.84 -9.21
C LYS A 143 2.92 5.70 -10.24
N LYS A 144 3.79 4.69 -10.05
CA LYS A 144 3.81 3.48 -10.89
C LYS A 144 2.73 2.46 -10.50
N GLU A 145 2.06 2.66 -9.37
CA GLU A 145 0.90 1.88 -8.92
C GLU A 145 1.17 0.37 -8.77
N VAL A 146 2.45 0.02 -8.58
CA VAL A 146 2.93 -1.36 -8.58
C VAL A 146 2.30 -2.20 -7.47
N ILE A 147 2.20 -1.63 -6.26
CA ILE A 147 1.61 -2.33 -5.11
C ILE A 147 0.13 -2.61 -5.33
N ARG A 148 -0.59 -1.69 -5.99
CA ARG A 148 -1.98 -1.91 -6.39
C ARG A 148 -2.08 -3.07 -7.37
N ASP A 149 -1.26 -3.09 -8.41
CA ASP A 149 -1.34 -4.14 -9.43
C ASP A 149 -1.01 -5.53 -8.85
N LEU A 150 -0.02 -5.60 -7.95
CA LEU A 150 0.28 -6.80 -7.17
C LEU A 150 -0.89 -7.24 -6.29
N ALA A 151 -1.51 -6.31 -5.55
CA ALA A 151 -2.65 -6.61 -4.69
C ALA A 151 -3.88 -7.08 -5.48
N LEU A 152 -4.01 -6.63 -6.73
CA LEU A 152 -5.07 -7.04 -7.66
C LEU A 152 -4.73 -8.30 -8.47
N GLY A 153 -3.52 -8.84 -8.32
CA GLY A 153 -3.04 -9.99 -9.10
C GLY A 153 -2.90 -9.70 -10.60
N ARG A 154 -2.64 -8.44 -10.96
CA ARG A 154 -2.39 -7.98 -12.33
C ARG A 154 -0.87 -7.96 -12.54
N ASN A 155 -0.31 -9.06 -13.06
CA ASN A 155 1.10 -9.14 -13.48
C ASN A 155 1.20 -9.34 -14.98
#